data_AF-A0A2T6BWR0-F1
#
_entry.id   AF-A0A2T6BWR0-F1
#
_cell.length_a   1.000
_cell.length_b   1.000
_cell.length_c   1.000
_cell.angle_alpha   90.00
_cell.angle_beta   90.00
_cell.angle_gamma   90.00
#
_symmetry.space_group_name_H-M   'P 1'
#
loop_
_entity.id
_entity.type
_entity.pdbx_description
1 polymer ?
#
loop_
_entity_poly.entity_id
_entity_poly.type
_entity_poly.pdbx_seq_one_letter_code
_entity_poly.pdbx_strand_id
1 'polypeptide(L)'
;MKKVNLERYFKLFTNDEAEIFFDNALKQQQIDFVKRDIPDSKFTEYFFNEKDLPFVEHVNECLKEKESEETLNTLEKFKRKPFVFEFLTFVLILLIILLLFSI
;
A
#
# COMPACT_ATOMS: atom_id res chain seq x y z
N MET A 1 22.98 -24.45 24.43
CA MET A 1 22.19 -23.56 23.55
C MET A 1 21.69 -24.38 22.37
N LYS A 2 20.37 -24.47 22.14
CA LYS A 2 19.83 -25.07 20.91
C LYS A 2 20.20 -24.17 19.73
N LYS A 3 20.72 -24.75 18.64
CA LYS A 3 20.91 -24.05 17.37
C LYS A 3 19.51 -23.66 16.86
N VAL A 4 19.24 -22.36 16.77
CA VAL A 4 18.03 -21.85 16.13
C VAL A 4 18.38 -21.69 14.65
N ASN A 5 17.63 -22.38 13.78
CA ASN A 5 17.77 -22.21 12.34
C ASN A 5 17.06 -20.89 11.98
N LEU A 6 17.84 -19.90 11.56
CA LEU A 6 17.31 -18.63 11.09
C LEU A 6 17.29 -18.65 9.57
N GLU A 7 16.11 -18.45 9.01
CA GLU A 7 15.92 -18.23 7.58
C GLU A 7 15.99 -16.75 7.27
N ARG A 8 16.54 -16.46 6.09
CA ARG A 8 16.78 -15.12 5.60
C ARG A 8 15.74 -14.80 4.55
N TYR A 9 15.09 -13.65 4.71
CA TYR A 9 14.00 -13.20 3.87
C TYR A 9 14.28 -11.77 3.39
N PHE A 10 14.34 -11.57 2.08
CA PHE A 10 14.52 -10.24 1.50
C PHE A 10 13.18 -9.65 1.12
N LYS A 11 12.90 -8.44 1.59
CA LYS A 11 11.66 -7.74 1.30
C LYS A 11 11.95 -6.38 0.68
N LEU A 12 11.28 -6.12 -0.45
CA LEU A 12 11.18 -4.82 -1.07
C LEU A 12 9.84 -4.20 -0.67
N PHE A 13 9.89 -3.00 -0.12
CA PHE A 13 8.71 -2.21 0.21
C PHE A 13 8.48 -1.13 -0.83
N THR A 14 7.21 -0.80 -1.05
CA THR A 14 6.82 0.28 -1.96
C THR A 14 7.07 1.65 -1.34
N ASN A 15 6.95 1.76 -0.01
CA ASN A 15 7.21 2.95 0.79
C ASN A 15 7.44 2.58 2.28
N ASP A 16 7.76 3.57 3.11
CA ASP A 16 8.00 3.40 4.54
C ASP A 16 6.75 2.94 5.31
N GLU A 17 5.55 3.31 4.85
CA GLU A 17 4.29 2.89 5.49
C GLU A 17 4.02 1.39 5.33
N ALA A 18 4.35 0.83 4.17
CA ALA A 18 4.28 -0.60 3.88
C ALA A 18 5.25 -1.40 4.75
N GLU A 19 6.45 -0.84 4.97
CA GLU A 19 7.44 -1.42 5.87
C GLU A 19 6.97 -1.39 7.33
N ILE A 20 6.45 -0.24 7.79
CA ILE A 20 5.87 -0.11 9.14
C ILE A 20 4.70 -1.07 9.34
N PHE A 21 3.84 -1.22 8.33
CA PHE A 21 2.73 -2.17 8.38
C PHE A 21 3.23 -3.61 8.56
N PHE A 22 4.22 -4.01 7.76
CA PHE A 22 4.81 -5.34 7.83
C PHE A 22 5.46 -5.60 9.20
N ASP A 23 6.28 -4.67 9.69
CA ASP A 23 6.94 -4.76 11.01
C ASP A 23 5.91 -4.88 12.14
N ASN A 24 4.80 -4.12 12.06
CA ASN A 24 3.74 -4.18 13.06
C ASN A 24 2.95 -5.49 13.01
N ALA A 25 2.65 -6.00 11.81
CA ALA A 25 1.94 -7.26 11.64
C ALA A 25 2.76 -8.44 12.19
N LEU A 26 4.07 -8.47 11.95
CA LEU A 26 4.97 -9.47 12.53
C LEU A 26 4.96 -9.41 14.07
N LYS A 27 5.03 -8.20 14.65
CA LYS A 27 4.97 -8.01 16.12
C LYS A 27 3.63 -8.45 16.70
N GLN A 28 2.51 -8.16 16.03
CA GLN A 28 1.18 -8.58 16.47
C GLN A 28 1.04 -10.11 16.52
N GLN A 29 1.65 -10.80 15.57
CA GLN A 29 1.72 -12.27 15.54
C GLN A 29 2.77 -12.85 16.50
N GLN A 30 3.46 -12.00 17.28
CA GLN A 30 4.52 -12.40 18.21
C GLN A 30 5.67 -13.16 17.52
N ILE A 31 5.96 -12.80 16.27
CA ILE A 31 7.08 -13.37 15.51
C ILE A 31 8.34 -12.61 15.90
N ASP A 32 9.33 -13.32 16.42
CA ASP A 32 10.66 -12.77 16.68
C ASP A 32 11.42 -12.63 15.35
N PHE A 33 11.93 -11.44 15.07
CA PHE A 33 12.72 -11.17 13.87
C PHE A 33 13.88 -10.23 14.12
N VAL A 34 14.93 -10.39 13.33
CA VAL A 34 16.03 -9.42 13.22
C VAL A 34 15.90 -8.73 11.89
N LYS A 35 15.83 -7.40 11.90
CA LYS A 35 15.81 -6.55 10.72
C LYS A 35 17.19 -5.95 10.49
N ARG A 36 17.64 -5.95 9.24
CA ARG A 36 18.86 -5.28 8.79
C ARG A 36 18.57 -4.46 7.54
N ASP A 37 18.83 -3.18 7.65
CA ASP A 37 18.80 -2.27 6.51
C ASP A 37 20.09 -2.44 5.70
N ILE A 38 19.96 -2.54 4.38
CA ILE A 38 21.11 -2.65 3.48
C ILE A 38 21.40 -1.26 2.91
N PRO A 39 22.61 -0.69 3.15
CA PRO A 39 23.00 0.60 2.58
C PRO A 39 22.89 0.59 1.05
N ASP A 40 22.43 1.71 0.48
CA ASP A 40 22.27 1.90 -0.97
C ASP A 40 21.33 0.89 -1.67
N SER A 41 20.54 0.14 -0.90
CA SER A 41 19.58 -0.83 -1.40
C SER A 41 18.16 -0.42 -1.01
N LYS A 42 17.21 -0.77 -1.88
CA LYS A 42 15.77 -0.64 -1.57
C LYS A 42 15.22 -1.83 -0.78
N PHE A 43 16.06 -2.84 -0.53
CA PHE A 43 15.67 -4.06 0.16
C PHE A 43 16.04 -3.99 1.64
N THR A 44 15.12 -4.48 2.45
CA THR A 44 15.33 -4.76 3.87
C THR A 44 15.52 -6.28 4.03
N GLU A 45 16.54 -6.67 4.79
CA GLU A 45 16.83 -8.08 5.11
C GLU A 45 16.20 -8.42 6.47
N TYR A 46 15.39 -9.48 6.49
CA TYR A 46 14.79 -10.02 7.70
C TYR A 46 15.33 -11.42 7.98
N PHE A 47 15.49 -11.72 9.27
CA PHE A 47 15.83 -13.05 9.73
C PHE A 47 14.72 -13.56 10.64
N PHE A 48 14.16 -14.70 10.28
CA PHE A 48 13.05 -15.35 10.98
C PHE A 48 13.43 -16.75 11.42
N ASN A 49 12.73 -17.29 12.40
CA ASN A 49 12.79 -18.73 12.62
C ASN A 49 12.06 -19.45 11.47
N GLU A 50 12.63 -20.55 11.00
CA GLU A 50 12.06 -21.36 9.91
C GLU A 50 10.58 -21.74 10.16
N LYS A 51 10.23 -22.03 11.42
CA LYS A 51 8.85 -22.36 11.82
C LYS A 51 7.84 -21.23 11.58
N ASP A 52 8.30 -19.98 11.53
CA ASP A 52 7.45 -18.79 11.47
C ASP A 52 7.25 -18.31 10.02
N LEU A 53 7.97 -18.89 9.04
CA LEU A 53 7.87 -18.55 7.62
C LEU A 53 6.45 -18.59 7.06
N PRO A 54 5.59 -19.59 7.36
CA PRO A 54 4.23 -19.61 6.84
C PRO A 54 3.42 -18.38 7.28
N PHE A 55 3.69 -17.88 8.49
CA PHE A 55 3.04 -16.66 8.99
C PHE A 55 3.61 -15.40 8.35
N VAL A 56 4.93 -15.37 8.11
CA VAL A 56 5.58 -14.27 7.38
C VAL A 56 5.02 -14.17 5.96
N GLU A 57 4.85 -15.29 5.27
CA GLU A 57 4.21 -15.33 3.94
C GLU A 57 2.76 -14.84 3.99
N HIS A 58 2.00 -15.24 5.01
CA HIS A 58 0.64 -14.73 5.19
C HIS A 58 0.60 -13.20 5.38
N VAL A 59 1.46 -12.65 6.25
CA VAL A 59 1.59 -11.21 6.45
C VAL A 59 1.96 -10.49 5.14
N ASN A 60 2.84 -11.11 4.35
CA ASN A 60 3.24 -10.59 3.04
C ASN A 60 2.08 -10.55 2.03
N GLU A 61 1.22 -11.56 2.00
CA GLU A 61 0.03 -11.54 1.14
C GLU A 61 -0.99 -10.48 1.61
N CYS A 62 -1.22 -10.35 2.92
CA CYS A 62 -2.09 -9.29 3.45
C CYS A 62 -1.59 -7.88 3.09
N LEU A 63 -0.28 -7.65 3.09
CA LEU A 63 0.29 -6.38 2.65
C LEU A 63 -0.02 -6.12 1.16
N LYS A 64 0.13 -7.12 0.28
CA LYS A 64 -0.19 -6.97 -1.15
C LYS A 64 -1.66 -6.64 -1.38
N GLU A 65 -2.56 -7.28 -0.63
CA GLU A 65 -4.00 -7.00 -0.71
C GLU A 65 -4.29 -5.55 -0.31
N LYS A 66 -3.67 -5.07 0.78
CA LYS A 66 -3.83 -3.69 1.25
C LYS A 66 -3.30 -2.67 0.24
N GLU A 67 -2.13 -2.90 -0.34
CA GLU A 67 -1.57 -2.04 -1.40
C GLU A 67 -2.46 -2.01 -2.65
N SER A 68 -3.09 -3.15 -2.99
CA SER A 68 -4.06 -3.25 -4.08
C SER A 68 -5.33 -2.45 -3.79
N GLU A 69 -5.87 -2.54 -2.57
CA GLU A 69 -7.05 -1.80 -2.14
C GLU A 69 -6.80 -0.28 -2.14
N GLU A 70 -5.66 0.18 -1.62
CA GLU A 70 -5.27 1.59 -1.66
C GLU A 70 -5.12 2.10 -3.10
N THR A 71 -4.53 1.29 -3.98
CA THR A 71 -4.43 1.63 -5.41
C THR A 71 -5.80 1.78 -6.05
N LEU A 72 -6.73 0.86 -5.76
CA LEU A 72 -8.10 0.89 -6.27
C LEU A 72 -8.86 2.12 -5.75
N ASN A 73 -8.80 2.38 -4.44
CA ASN A 73 -9.41 3.55 -3.81
C ASN A 73 -8.88 4.87 -4.40
N THR A 74 -7.58 4.95 -4.66
CA THR A 74 -6.96 6.12 -5.28
C THR A 74 -7.47 6.31 -6.71
N LEU A 75 -7.61 5.23 -7.47
CA LEU A 75 -8.12 5.24 -8.84
C LEU A 75 -9.60 5.62 -8.90
N GLU A 76 -10.43 5.13 -7.97
CA GLU A 76 -11.83 5.55 -7.83
C GLU A 76 -11.96 7.03 -7.46
N LYS A 77 -11.15 7.51 -6.52
CA LYS A 77 -11.10 8.92 -6.14
C LYS A 77 -10.66 9.80 -7.32
N PHE A 78 -9.73 9.32 -8.13
CA PHE A 78 -9.29 9.98 -9.35
C PHE A 78 -10.39 10.00 -10.41
N LYS A 79 -11.16 8.91 -10.58
CA LYS A 79 -12.31 8.85 -11.50
C LYS A 79 -13.47 9.78 -11.10
N ARG A 80 -13.72 10.00 -9.80
CA ARG A 80 -14.79 10.91 -9.34
C ARG A 80 -14.47 12.40 -9.57
N LYS A 81 -13.18 12.77 -9.61
CA LYS A 81 -12.74 14.17 -9.71
C LYS A 81 -13.02 14.86 -11.06
N PRO A 82 -12.78 14.26 -12.25
CA PRO A 82 -13.04 14.92 -13.52
C PRO A 82 -14.54 15.07 -13.78
N PHE A 83 -15.36 14.10 -13.38
CA PHE A 83 -16.79 14.06 -13.73
C PHE A 83 -17.60 15.21 -13.11
N VAL A 84 -17.32 15.57 -11.85
CA VAL A 84 -18.03 16.69 -11.19
C VAL A 84 -17.63 18.03 -11.81
N PHE A 85 -16.34 18.20 -12.14
CA PHE A 85 -15.84 19.44 -12.73
C PHE A 85 -16.40 19.64 -14.15
N GLU A 86 -16.28 18.63 -15.01
CA GLU A 86 -16.78 18.67 -16.40
C GLU A 86 -18.30 18.89 -16.48
N PHE A 87 -19.07 18.24 -15.60
CA PHE A 87 -20.52 18.45 -15.52
C PHE A 87 -20.87 19.88 -15.11
N LEU A 88 -20.18 20.45 -14.12
CA LEU A 88 -20.42 21.83 -13.67
C LEU A 88 -20.12 22.84 -14.77
N THR A 89 -19.04 22.67 -15.53
CA THR A 89 -18.71 23.53 -16.67
C THR A 89 -19.76 23.42 -17.78
N PHE A 90 -20.25 22.21 -18.06
CA PHE A 90 -21.30 22.01 -19.06
C PHE A 90 -22.61 22.71 -18.68
N VAL A 91 -23.02 22.60 -17.41
CA VAL A 91 -24.20 23.33 -16.89
C VAL A 91 -24.01 24.85 -16.97
N LEU A 92 -22.82 25.35 -16.64
CA LEU A 92 -22.51 26.79 -16.72
C LEU A 92 -22.59 27.31 -18.17
N ILE A 93 -22.02 26.56 -19.13
CA ILE A 93 -22.09 26.91 -20.56
C ILE A 93 -23.55 26.93 -21.04
N LEU A 94 -24.34 25.92 -20.65
CA LEU A 94 -25.77 25.84 -20.99
C LEU A 94 -26.55 27.06 -20.46
N LEU A 95 -26.28 27.47 -19.22
CA LEU A 95 -26.88 28.66 -18.60
C LEU A 95 -26.52 29.95 -19.36
N ILE A 96 -25.26 30.10 -19.78
CA ILE A 96 -24.82 31.26 -20.56
C ILE A 96 -25.54 31.32 -21.91
N ILE A 97 -25.65 30.18 -22.61
CA ILE A 97 -26.37 30.09 -23.88
C ILE A 97 -27.84 30.46 -23.71
N LEU A 98 -28.51 29.92 -22.68
CA LEU A 98 -29.91 30.23 -22.39
C LEU A 98 -30.12 31.72 -22.08
N LEU A 99 -29.21 32.36 -21.34
CA LEU A 99 -29.24 33.80 -21.07
C LEU A 99 -29.08 34.62 -22.35
N LEU A 100 -28.18 34.22 -23.25
CA LEU A 100 -27.95 34.91 -24.53
C LEU A 100 -29.13 34.84 -25.50
N PHE A 101 -29.88 33.73 -25.49
CA PHE A 101 -31.06 33.56 -26.35
C PHE A 101 -32.38 34.05 -25.72
N SER A 102 -32.38 34.39 -24.42
CA SER A 102 -33.54 34.92 -23.72
C SER A 102 -33.56 36.46 -23.64
N ILE A 103 -32.50 37.13 -24.10
CA ILE A 103 -32.35 38.59 -24.27
C ILE A 103 -32.63 38.94 -25.73
#